data_AF-A0A161VST1-F1
#
_entry.id   AF-A0A161VST1-F1
#
_cell.length_a   1.000
_cell.length_b   1.000
_cell.length_c   1.000
_cell.angle_alpha   90.00
_cell.angle_beta   90.00
_cell.angle_gamma   90.00
#
_symmetry.space_group_name_H-M   'P 1'
#
loop_
_entity.id
_entity.type
_entity.pdbx_description
1 polymer ?
#
loop_
_entity_poly.entity_id
_entity_poly.type
_entity_poly.pdbx_seq_one_letter_code
_entity_poly.pdbx_strand_id
1 'polypeptide(L)'
;MRVLIVLTACAALLGGCSSRPEFGALALNSVPAEGARAHDIFIVTTRARDDRPDTYFSGERSVEVNYAEARISVPPAHKPGLIEWPASLPGDPDTDFVARSAGYLPSAQAFKSRINQELATRPRGEKEVFLFIHGYNTMFAESLYRLTQFVHDSNNGAVPVLFTWASRGKLRDYLYDLNSAAIARDALEKTLVELANSDADEISILAHSMGNYLLMETIRQMPPSVRHKIQKKIHYVVLAAPDIDIDLFKSHLRRLGKVDKPFVVIVSADDRALRLSRALSGGVDRLGAFSDDEELTKLGAIVIDVTDLEAEDSAHHSKFAILAEFAPELQRAFANGSLTSESSIDGTRTFGGDLGTFVGNTAQAAVTLPIRIIAAPVVLATGGSL
;
A
#
# COMPACT_ATOMS: atom_id res chain seq x y z
N MET A 1 1.50 -51.65 18.32
CA MET A 1 0.31 -51.10 17.61
C MET A 1 -0.13 -49.70 18.07
N ARG A 2 0.15 -49.26 19.32
CA ARG A 2 -0.21 -47.90 19.79
C ARG A 2 0.78 -46.77 19.42
N VAL A 3 2.03 -47.10 19.09
CA VAL A 3 3.06 -46.10 18.69
C VAL A 3 2.97 -45.73 17.21
N LEU A 4 2.44 -46.62 16.36
CA LEU A 4 2.31 -46.37 14.92
C LEU A 4 1.15 -45.40 14.60
N ILE A 5 0.10 -45.39 15.43
CA ILE A 5 -1.09 -44.51 15.26
C ILE A 5 -0.77 -43.05 15.61
N VAL A 6 0.19 -42.79 16.52
CA VAL A 6 0.59 -41.43 16.90
C VAL A 6 1.43 -40.75 15.81
N LEU A 7 2.23 -41.52 15.06
CA LEU A 7 3.03 -40.97 13.95
C LEU A 7 2.19 -40.65 12.71
N THR A 8 1.08 -41.37 12.47
CA THR A 8 0.16 -41.05 11.36
C THR A 8 -0.74 -39.84 11.67
N ALA A 9 -1.04 -39.59 12.95
CA ALA A 9 -1.84 -38.42 13.36
C ALA A 9 -1.05 -37.09 13.32
N CYS A 10 0.28 -37.12 13.48
CA CYS A 10 1.11 -35.90 13.35
C CYS A 10 1.39 -35.48 11.90
N ALA A 11 1.20 -36.37 10.91
CA ALA A 11 1.39 -36.04 9.49
C ALA A 11 0.19 -35.30 8.87
N ALA A 12 -0.99 -35.34 9.52
CA ALA A 12 -2.20 -34.69 9.02
C ALA A 12 -2.36 -33.22 9.46
N LEU A 13 -1.45 -32.68 10.29
CA LEU A 13 -1.49 -31.30 10.79
C LEU A 13 -0.50 -30.36 10.08
N LEU A 14 0.11 -30.80 8.97
CA LEU A 14 1.03 -30.00 8.15
C LEU A 14 0.41 -29.46 6.85
N GLY A 15 -0.92 -29.58 6.69
CA GLY A 15 -1.65 -29.17 5.48
C GLY A 15 -2.16 -27.72 5.47
N GLY A 16 -1.80 -26.90 6.46
CA GLY A 16 -2.15 -25.47 6.50
C GLY A 16 -1.14 -24.60 5.78
N CYS A 17 -0.60 -25.03 4.64
CA CYS A 17 0.08 -24.11 3.74
C CYS A 17 -1.00 -23.28 3.07
N SER A 18 -1.19 -22.03 3.52
CA SER A 18 -1.89 -21.01 2.74
C SER A 18 -1.37 -21.09 1.31
N SER A 19 -2.15 -21.67 0.39
CA SER A 19 -1.74 -21.82 -0.99
C SER A 19 -1.62 -20.43 -1.57
N ARG A 20 -0.40 -20.03 -1.96
CA ARG A 20 -0.16 -18.85 -2.78
C ARG A 20 -0.24 -19.31 -4.23
N PRO A 21 -1.41 -19.24 -4.91
CA PRO A 21 -1.53 -19.74 -6.27
C PRO A 21 -0.55 -19.01 -7.20
N GLU A 22 0.42 -19.73 -7.77
CA GLU A 22 1.41 -19.13 -8.68
C GLU A 22 0.80 -18.73 -10.04
N PHE A 23 -0.33 -19.34 -10.41
CA PHE A 23 -1.10 -19.08 -11.63
C PHE A 23 -2.57 -19.43 -11.40
N GLY A 24 -3.46 -19.02 -12.31
CA GLY A 24 -4.90 -19.34 -12.23
C GLY A 24 -5.72 -18.48 -11.27
N ALA A 25 -5.07 -17.70 -10.39
CA ALA A 25 -5.74 -16.93 -9.34
C ALA A 25 -6.72 -15.89 -9.89
N LEU A 26 -6.49 -15.41 -11.13
CA LEU A 26 -7.33 -14.43 -11.81
C LEU A 26 -8.27 -15.08 -12.83
N ALA A 27 -8.55 -16.39 -12.70
CA ALA A 27 -9.49 -17.07 -13.56
C ALA A 27 -10.85 -16.38 -13.49
N LEU A 28 -11.37 -16.01 -14.67
CA LEU A 28 -12.58 -15.20 -14.75
C LEU A 28 -13.79 -15.99 -14.29
N ASN A 29 -14.58 -15.41 -13.38
CA ASN A 29 -15.86 -15.96 -12.99
C ASN A 29 -16.92 -14.86 -12.96
N SER A 30 -17.91 -14.97 -13.84
CA SER A 30 -19.02 -14.03 -14.00
C SER A 30 -20.33 -14.48 -13.34
N VAL A 31 -20.31 -15.58 -12.58
CA VAL A 31 -21.47 -16.04 -11.81
C VAL A 31 -21.91 -14.90 -10.87
N PRO A 32 -23.19 -14.48 -10.91
CA PRO A 32 -23.71 -13.47 -9.99
C PRO A 32 -23.58 -13.94 -8.53
N ALA A 33 -23.17 -13.04 -7.65
CA ALA A 33 -23.13 -13.24 -6.20
C ALA A 33 -23.83 -12.06 -5.54
N GLU A 34 -24.89 -12.32 -4.80
CA GLU A 34 -25.72 -11.27 -4.22
C GLU A 34 -24.96 -10.56 -3.10
N GLY A 35 -24.85 -9.23 -3.18
CA GLY A 35 -24.11 -8.42 -2.21
C GLY A 35 -22.61 -8.30 -2.48
N ALA A 36 -22.06 -9.05 -3.46
CA ALA A 36 -20.67 -8.90 -3.86
C ALA A 36 -20.46 -7.54 -4.55
N ARG A 37 -19.36 -6.85 -4.23
CA ARG A 37 -19.04 -5.53 -4.77
C ARG A 37 -17.80 -5.59 -5.65
N ALA A 38 -17.88 -5.03 -6.85
CA ALA A 38 -16.80 -5.09 -7.83
C ALA A 38 -16.15 -3.72 -8.06
N HIS A 39 -14.82 -3.73 -8.17
CA HIS A 39 -13.96 -2.56 -8.30
C HIS A 39 -13.12 -2.64 -9.56
N ASP A 40 -13.10 -1.57 -10.35
CA ASP A 40 -12.23 -1.45 -11.52
C ASP A 40 -10.87 -0.92 -11.08
N ILE A 41 -9.81 -1.66 -11.41
CA ILE A 41 -8.42 -1.35 -11.07
C ILE A 41 -7.63 -1.09 -12.35
N PHE A 42 -6.96 0.06 -12.42
CA PHE A 42 -6.09 0.40 -13.55
C PHE A 42 -4.64 0.06 -13.21
N ILE A 43 -3.91 -0.57 -14.14
CA ILE A 43 -2.63 -1.19 -13.84
C ILE A 43 -1.55 -0.64 -14.77
N VAL A 44 -0.42 -0.27 -14.18
CA VAL A 44 0.85 0.00 -14.88
C VAL A 44 1.89 -0.97 -14.35
N THR A 45 2.64 -1.62 -15.24
CA THR A 45 3.58 -2.65 -14.82
C THR A 45 4.88 -2.72 -15.62
N THR A 46 5.98 -3.04 -14.93
CA THR A 46 7.26 -3.43 -15.54
C THR A 46 7.45 -4.94 -15.60
N ARG A 47 6.41 -5.71 -15.26
CA ARG A 47 6.41 -7.18 -15.39
C ARG A 47 6.24 -7.59 -16.85
N ALA A 48 6.94 -8.64 -17.25
CA ALA A 48 6.70 -9.34 -18.50
C ALA A 48 5.33 -10.04 -18.45
N ARG A 49 4.63 -10.07 -19.58
CA ARG A 49 3.41 -10.85 -19.73
C ARG A 49 3.69 -12.34 -19.50
N ASP A 50 2.68 -13.06 -19.05
CA ASP A 50 2.76 -14.48 -18.75
C ASP A 50 1.70 -15.24 -19.53
N ASP A 51 2.13 -16.27 -20.26
CA ASP A 51 1.26 -17.10 -21.09
C ASP A 51 0.58 -18.22 -20.27
N ARG A 52 0.94 -18.38 -18.98
CA ARG A 52 0.27 -19.32 -18.09
C ARG A 52 -1.19 -18.89 -17.84
N PRO A 53 -2.13 -19.85 -17.67
CA PRO A 53 -3.53 -19.55 -17.49
C PRO A 53 -3.79 -18.53 -16.38
N ASP A 54 -4.58 -17.52 -16.72
CA ASP A 54 -5.11 -16.50 -15.79
C ASP A 54 -4.05 -15.89 -14.86
N THR A 55 -2.84 -15.69 -15.39
CA THR A 55 -1.68 -15.12 -14.67
C THR A 55 -1.41 -13.68 -15.09
N TYR A 56 -1.62 -13.36 -16.37
CA TYR A 56 -1.44 -12.05 -17.02
C TYR A 56 0.00 -11.51 -17.00
N PHE A 57 0.60 -11.35 -15.81
CA PHE A 57 1.94 -10.83 -15.63
C PHE A 57 2.77 -11.70 -14.69
N SER A 58 4.01 -11.95 -15.07
CA SER A 58 4.94 -12.81 -14.36
C SER A 58 5.75 -12.04 -13.30
N GLY A 59 6.67 -12.76 -12.65
CA GLY A 59 7.72 -12.15 -11.82
C GLY A 59 8.90 -11.60 -12.62
N GLU A 60 8.93 -11.80 -13.94
CA GLU A 60 10.06 -11.41 -14.78
C GLU A 60 9.93 -9.97 -15.30
N ARG A 61 11.07 -9.36 -15.62
CA ARG A 61 11.15 -7.98 -16.11
C ARG A 61 10.72 -7.90 -17.58
N SER A 62 9.92 -6.90 -17.89
CA SER A 62 9.67 -6.44 -19.26
C SER A 62 10.65 -5.33 -19.64
N VAL A 63 11.02 -5.27 -20.92
CA VAL A 63 11.72 -4.10 -21.48
C VAL A 63 10.76 -2.91 -21.62
N GLU A 64 9.48 -3.18 -21.86
CA GLU A 64 8.44 -2.17 -22.06
C GLU A 64 7.52 -2.07 -20.84
N VAL A 65 7.03 -0.86 -20.57
CA VAL A 65 5.95 -0.64 -19.61
C VAL A 65 4.65 -1.17 -20.20
N ASN A 66 3.98 -2.04 -19.47
CA ASN A 66 2.70 -2.63 -19.85
C ASN A 66 1.56 -1.98 -19.07
N TYR A 67 0.38 -1.97 -19.68
CA TYR A 67 -0.84 -1.40 -19.11
C TYR A 67 -1.95 -2.46 -19.14
N ALA A 68 -2.81 -2.45 -18.12
CA ALA A 68 -3.95 -3.34 -18.03
C ALA A 68 -5.08 -2.71 -17.22
N GLU A 69 -6.25 -3.33 -17.30
CA GLU A 69 -7.38 -3.08 -16.41
C GLU A 69 -7.94 -4.41 -15.92
N ALA A 70 -8.43 -4.44 -14.69
CA ALA A 70 -9.09 -5.59 -14.11
C ALA A 70 -10.27 -5.15 -13.26
N ARG A 71 -11.35 -5.92 -13.28
CA ARG A 71 -12.51 -5.74 -12.40
C ARG A 71 -12.52 -6.89 -11.41
N ILE A 72 -12.30 -6.61 -10.13
CA ILE A 72 -12.25 -7.63 -9.08
C ILE A 72 -13.45 -7.46 -8.16
N SER A 73 -14.18 -8.54 -7.86
CA SER A 73 -15.22 -8.53 -6.83
C SER A 73 -14.71 -8.99 -5.49
N VAL A 74 -15.24 -8.37 -4.45
CA VAL A 74 -15.10 -8.71 -3.04
C VAL A 74 -16.39 -9.40 -2.57
N PRO A 75 -16.29 -10.53 -1.85
CA PRO A 75 -17.45 -11.32 -1.44
C PRO A 75 -18.30 -10.59 -0.39
N PRO A 76 -19.59 -10.96 -0.21
CA PRO A 76 -20.48 -10.28 0.73
C PRO A 76 -20.04 -10.37 2.19
N ALA A 77 -19.40 -11.48 2.57
CA ALA A 77 -18.96 -11.77 3.94
C ALA A 77 -17.51 -11.32 4.23
N HIS A 78 -16.99 -10.38 3.43
CA HIS A 78 -15.62 -9.87 3.55
C HIS A 78 -15.33 -9.28 4.93
N LYS A 79 -14.11 -9.51 5.41
CA LYS A 79 -13.59 -8.92 6.65
C LYS A 79 -12.47 -7.93 6.35
N PRO A 80 -12.48 -6.74 6.97
CA PRO A 80 -11.46 -5.73 6.74
C PRO A 80 -10.03 -6.24 6.92
N GLY A 81 -9.14 -5.84 6.02
CA GLY A 81 -7.73 -6.22 6.01
C GLY A 81 -7.42 -7.62 5.46
N LEU A 82 -8.43 -8.50 5.33
CA LEU A 82 -8.26 -9.85 4.81
C LEU A 82 -8.33 -9.91 3.29
N ILE A 83 -7.80 -10.99 2.73
CA ILE A 83 -8.07 -11.35 1.33
C ILE A 83 -8.58 -12.77 1.37
N GLU A 84 -9.86 -12.96 1.06
CA GLU A 84 -10.48 -14.27 0.96
C GLU A 84 -10.00 -14.95 -0.33
N TRP A 85 -8.88 -15.68 -0.24
CA TRP A 85 -8.29 -16.40 -1.35
C TRP A 85 -9.09 -17.67 -1.67
N PRO A 86 -9.30 -17.98 -2.97
CA PRO A 86 -9.99 -19.19 -3.37
C PRO A 86 -9.20 -20.45 -2.97
N ALA A 87 -9.87 -21.37 -2.29
CA ALA A 87 -9.32 -22.70 -2.00
C ALA A 87 -9.23 -23.60 -3.24
N SER A 88 -10.04 -23.31 -4.27
CA SER A 88 -10.05 -23.96 -5.57
C SER A 88 -10.29 -22.95 -6.67
N LEU A 89 -9.67 -23.15 -7.85
CA LEU A 89 -9.79 -22.25 -8.99
C LEU A 89 -10.78 -22.81 -10.03
N PRO A 90 -11.62 -21.97 -10.68
CA PRO A 90 -11.79 -20.54 -10.42
C PRO A 90 -12.45 -20.27 -9.06
N GLY A 91 -12.21 -19.09 -8.49
CA GLY A 91 -12.78 -18.72 -7.18
C GLY A 91 -14.29 -18.55 -7.20
N ASP A 92 -14.91 -18.73 -6.04
CA ASP A 92 -16.35 -18.56 -5.82
C ASP A 92 -16.65 -17.12 -5.37
N PRO A 93 -17.42 -16.34 -6.15
CA PRO A 93 -17.69 -14.96 -5.81
C PRO A 93 -18.54 -14.73 -4.54
N ASP A 94 -19.20 -15.75 -4.01
CA ASP A 94 -19.91 -15.66 -2.74
C ASP A 94 -18.95 -15.73 -1.53
N THR A 95 -17.74 -16.27 -1.72
CA THR A 95 -16.78 -16.49 -0.62
C THR A 95 -15.40 -15.87 -0.84
N ASP A 96 -15.02 -15.62 -2.08
CA ASP A 96 -13.65 -15.30 -2.48
C ASP A 96 -13.55 -13.98 -3.24
N PHE A 97 -12.33 -13.44 -3.27
CA PHE A 97 -11.96 -12.42 -4.25
C PHE A 97 -11.88 -13.05 -5.64
N VAL A 98 -12.57 -12.43 -6.61
CA VAL A 98 -12.74 -13.01 -7.95
C VAL A 98 -12.53 -11.97 -9.03
N ALA A 99 -11.74 -12.32 -10.06
CA ALA A 99 -11.65 -11.54 -11.28
C ALA A 99 -12.94 -11.70 -12.13
N ARG A 100 -13.61 -10.59 -12.40
CA ARG A 100 -14.81 -10.52 -13.26
C ARG A 100 -14.44 -10.23 -14.71
N SER A 101 -13.40 -9.43 -14.90
CA SER A 101 -12.75 -9.19 -16.18
C SER A 101 -11.30 -8.78 -15.94
N ALA A 102 -10.41 -9.10 -16.86
CA ALA A 102 -9.06 -8.57 -16.88
C ALA A 102 -8.52 -8.57 -18.31
N GLY A 103 -7.83 -7.50 -18.69
CA GLY A 103 -7.37 -7.29 -20.06
C GLY A 103 -6.26 -6.26 -20.18
N TYR A 104 -5.52 -6.35 -21.28
CA TYR A 104 -4.43 -5.42 -21.59
C TYR A 104 -4.95 -4.12 -22.18
N LEU A 105 -4.33 -3.01 -21.79
CA LEU A 105 -4.51 -1.72 -22.45
C LEU A 105 -3.34 -1.50 -23.42
N PRO A 106 -3.59 -0.98 -24.64
CA PRO A 106 -2.60 -0.96 -25.70
C PRO A 106 -1.51 0.10 -25.51
N SER A 107 -1.70 1.09 -24.63
CA SER A 107 -0.76 2.21 -24.46
C SER A 107 -1.03 3.04 -23.20
N ALA A 108 -0.06 3.88 -22.85
CA ALA A 108 -0.20 4.93 -21.84
C ALA A 108 -1.39 5.86 -22.11
N GLN A 109 -1.66 6.18 -23.38
CA GLN A 109 -2.77 7.04 -23.76
C GLN A 109 -4.13 6.34 -23.51
N ALA A 110 -4.22 5.03 -23.77
CA ALA A 110 -5.41 4.25 -23.44
C ALA A 110 -5.60 4.16 -21.92
N PHE A 111 -4.54 3.90 -21.17
CA PHE A 111 -4.55 3.92 -19.70
C PHE A 111 -5.05 5.25 -19.14
N LYS A 112 -4.46 6.38 -19.55
CA LYS A 112 -4.90 7.71 -19.14
C LYS A 112 -6.36 7.98 -19.52
N SER A 113 -6.79 7.56 -20.72
CA SER A 113 -8.17 7.71 -21.16
C SER A 113 -9.15 6.95 -20.26
N ARG A 114 -8.81 5.73 -19.83
CA ARG A 114 -9.67 4.94 -18.94
C ARG A 114 -9.73 5.53 -17.53
N ILE A 115 -8.61 6.02 -17.01
CA ILE A 115 -8.58 6.77 -15.74
C ILE A 115 -9.49 8.01 -15.82
N ASN A 116 -9.36 8.82 -16.88
CA ASN A 116 -10.19 10.02 -17.04
C ASN A 116 -11.69 9.70 -17.17
N GLN A 117 -12.04 8.59 -17.83
CA GLN A 117 -13.43 8.11 -17.91
C GLN A 117 -13.98 7.75 -16.52
N GLU A 118 -13.19 7.04 -15.71
CA GLU A 118 -13.60 6.69 -14.36
C GLU A 118 -13.71 7.93 -13.47
N LEU A 119 -12.73 8.84 -13.51
CA LEU A 119 -12.75 10.11 -12.78
C LEU A 119 -13.95 11.00 -13.18
N ALA A 120 -14.45 10.90 -14.41
CA ALA A 120 -15.61 11.67 -14.85
C ALA A 120 -16.92 11.27 -14.15
N THR A 121 -16.95 10.11 -13.51
CA THR A 121 -18.11 9.64 -12.73
C THR A 121 -18.10 10.17 -11.28
N ARG A 122 -17.02 10.84 -10.86
CA ARG A 122 -16.88 11.47 -9.53
C ARG A 122 -17.34 12.94 -9.57
N PRO A 123 -17.86 13.49 -8.46
CA PRO A 123 -18.19 14.90 -8.38
C PRO A 123 -16.99 15.80 -8.71
N ARG A 124 -17.28 16.99 -9.23
CA ARG A 124 -16.23 17.98 -9.52
C ARG A 124 -15.56 18.43 -8.23
N GLY A 125 -14.22 18.41 -8.19
CA GLY A 125 -13.46 18.74 -6.99
C GLY A 125 -13.19 17.54 -6.08
N GLU A 126 -13.75 16.36 -6.40
CA GLU A 126 -13.59 15.11 -5.64
C GLU A 126 -12.93 14.02 -6.52
N LYS A 127 -12.24 14.41 -7.59
CA LYS A 127 -11.58 13.49 -8.53
C LYS A 127 -10.22 13.06 -7.99
N GLU A 128 -10.20 12.09 -7.08
CA GLU A 128 -8.96 11.56 -6.52
C GLU A 128 -8.49 10.30 -7.26
N VAL A 129 -7.18 10.17 -7.47
CA VAL A 129 -6.53 8.90 -7.82
C VAL A 129 -5.82 8.33 -6.60
N PHE A 130 -5.99 7.04 -6.34
CA PHE A 130 -5.25 6.31 -5.32
C PHE A 130 -4.23 5.36 -5.96
N LEU A 131 -2.95 5.70 -5.85
CA LEU A 131 -1.83 4.92 -6.39
C LEU A 131 -1.25 3.99 -5.32
N PHE A 132 -1.28 2.69 -5.58
CA PHE A 132 -0.66 1.69 -4.72
C PHE A 132 0.59 1.08 -5.37
N ILE A 133 1.66 0.97 -4.57
CA ILE A 133 2.95 0.40 -4.95
C ILE A 133 3.25 -0.75 -3.99
N HIS A 134 3.26 -1.99 -4.50
CA HIS A 134 3.48 -3.17 -3.66
C HIS A 134 4.96 -3.34 -3.24
N GLY A 135 5.15 -4.25 -2.28
CA GLY A 135 6.44 -4.59 -1.70
C GLY A 135 7.18 -5.76 -2.35
N TYR A 136 8.18 -6.23 -1.61
CA TYR A 136 8.98 -7.42 -1.91
C TYR A 136 8.14 -8.72 -1.85
N ASN A 137 8.60 -9.80 -2.52
CA ASN A 137 7.98 -11.13 -2.43
C ASN A 137 6.48 -11.12 -2.76
N THR A 138 6.09 -10.33 -3.77
CA THR A 138 4.68 -10.13 -4.16
C THR A 138 4.44 -10.54 -5.62
N MET A 139 3.51 -11.46 -5.83
CA MET A 139 3.02 -11.85 -7.17
C MET A 139 2.01 -10.82 -7.70
N PHE A 140 1.77 -10.82 -9.01
CA PHE A 140 0.84 -9.90 -9.64
C PHE A 140 -0.57 -9.96 -9.03
N ALA A 141 -1.15 -11.16 -8.92
CA ALA A 141 -2.48 -11.36 -8.33
C ALA A 141 -2.56 -10.88 -6.88
N GLU A 142 -1.51 -11.09 -6.08
CA GLU A 142 -1.47 -10.63 -4.68
C GLU A 142 -1.49 -9.11 -4.58
N SER A 143 -0.73 -8.42 -5.42
CA SER A 143 -0.74 -6.95 -5.45
C SER A 143 -2.08 -6.39 -5.90
N LEU A 144 -2.75 -7.05 -6.85
CA LEU A 144 -4.06 -6.66 -7.36
C LEU A 144 -5.17 -6.86 -6.33
N TYR A 145 -5.20 -8.02 -5.66
CA TYR A 145 -6.18 -8.30 -4.60
C TYR A 145 -5.94 -7.44 -3.37
N ARG A 146 -4.68 -7.16 -3.00
CA ARG A 146 -4.38 -6.25 -1.89
C ARG A 146 -4.87 -4.83 -2.15
N LEU A 147 -4.67 -4.28 -3.35
CA LEU A 147 -5.24 -2.98 -3.71
C LEU A 147 -6.77 -3.02 -3.68
N THR A 148 -7.37 -4.08 -4.22
CA THR A 148 -8.83 -4.24 -4.22
C THR A 148 -9.39 -4.25 -2.79
N GLN A 149 -8.75 -4.99 -1.88
CA GLN A 149 -9.10 -5.00 -0.45
C GLN A 149 -9.03 -3.60 0.13
N PHE A 150 -7.92 -2.89 -0.09
CA PHE A 150 -7.73 -1.56 0.48
C PHE A 150 -8.80 -0.57 -0.01
N VAL A 151 -9.16 -0.61 -1.29
CA VAL A 151 -10.19 0.26 -1.88
C VAL A 151 -11.58 -0.11 -1.38
N HIS A 152 -11.87 -1.41 -1.24
CA HIS A 152 -13.13 -1.86 -0.68
C HIS A 152 -13.31 -1.40 0.76
N ASP A 153 -12.30 -1.62 1.60
CA ASP A 153 -12.36 -1.34 3.03
C ASP A 153 -12.33 0.15 3.36
N SER A 154 -11.57 0.92 2.59
CA SER A 154 -11.53 2.37 2.75
C SER A 154 -12.81 3.06 2.34
N ASN A 155 -13.63 2.42 1.49
CA ASN A 155 -14.87 2.97 0.95
C ASN A 155 -14.69 4.41 0.43
N ASN A 156 -13.49 4.74 -0.05
CA ASN A 156 -13.19 6.04 -0.61
C ASN A 156 -13.51 6.03 -2.12
N GLY A 157 -14.01 7.15 -2.64
CA GLY A 157 -14.42 7.26 -4.05
C GLY A 157 -13.26 7.38 -5.04
N ALA A 158 -12.02 7.20 -4.59
CA ALA A 158 -10.83 7.40 -5.40
C ALA A 158 -10.74 6.37 -6.52
N VAL A 159 -10.12 6.75 -7.64
CA VAL A 159 -9.86 5.86 -8.77
C VAL A 159 -8.59 5.06 -8.49
N PRO A 160 -8.65 3.73 -8.35
CA PRO A 160 -7.52 2.95 -7.90
C PRO A 160 -6.57 2.59 -9.05
N VAL A 161 -5.28 2.83 -8.80
CA VAL A 161 -4.19 2.55 -9.73
C VAL A 161 -3.16 1.66 -9.05
N LEU A 162 -2.90 0.50 -9.63
CA LEU A 162 -1.81 -0.39 -9.23
C LEU A 162 -0.56 -0.08 -10.05
N PHE A 163 0.51 0.34 -9.40
CA PHE A 163 1.84 0.24 -9.98
C PHE A 163 2.52 -1.02 -9.46
N THR A 164 2.78 -1.95 -10.37
CA THR A 164 3.39 -3.24 -10.03
C THR A 164 4.70 -3.46 -10.78
N TRP A 165 5.73 -3.87 -10.05
CA TRP A 165 7.08 -4.07 -10.57
C TRP A 165 7.45 -5.55 -10.51
N ALA A 166 8.48 -5.96 -11.25
CA ALA A 166 8.90 -7.37 -11.42
C ALA A 166 9.48 -8.01 -10.14
N SER A 167 8.63 -8.19 -9.12
CA SER A 167 8.89 -9.05 -7.97
C SER A 167 8.55 -10.49 -8.32
N ARG A 168 9.44 -11.43 -7.99
CA ARG A 168 9.24 -12.86 -8.26
C ARG A 168 8.27 -13.56 -7.32
N GLY A 169 7.81 -12.88 -6.27
CA GLY A 169 6.93 -13.53 -5.28
C GLY A 169 7.64 -14.60 -4.45
N LYS A 170 8.98 -14.53 -4.31
CA LYS A 170 9.78 -15.57 -3.64
C LYS A 170 10.76 -15.00 -2.61
N LEU A 171 10.77 -15.59 -1.41
CA LEU A 171 11.63 -15.19 -0.28
C LEU A 171 13.14 -15.26 -0.57
N ARG A 172 13.56 -16.09 -1.54
CA ARG A 172 14.98 -16.21 -1.91
C ARG A 172 15.44 -15.17 -2.94
N ASP A 173 14.49 -14.51 -3.60
CA ASP A 173 14.76 -13.61 -4.73
C ASP A 173 14.94 -12.15 -4.29
N TYR A 174 15.32 -11.90 -3.03
CA TYR A 174 15.48 -10.55 -2.46
C TYR A 174 16.36 -9.62 -3.32
N LEU A 175 17.55 -10.08 -3.73
CA LEU A 175 18.45 -9.28 -4.57
C LEU A 175 17.90 -9.06 -5.98
N TYR A 176 17.16 -10.02 -6.52
CA TYR A 176 16.49 -9.85 -7.81
C TYR A 176 15.43 -8.76 -7.70
N ASP A 177 14.58 -8.86 -6.67
CA ASP A 177 13.50 -7.93 -6.41
C ASP A 177 14.02 -6.51 -6.15
N LEU A 178 15.07 -6.35 -5.35
CA LEU A 178 15.72 -5.04 -5.11
C LEU A 178 16.19 -4.40 -6.42
N ASN A 179 16.84 -5.17 -7.28
CA ASN A 179 17.28 -4.70 -8.60
C ASN A 179 16.09 -4.41 -9.54
N SER A 180 15.03 -5.21 -9.47
CA SER A 180 13.81 -5.00 -10.26
C SER A 180 13.08 -3.72 -9.84
N ALA A 181 13.03 -3.45 -8.54
CA ALA A 181 12.54 -2.19 -8.00
C ALA A 181 13.38 -1.02 -8.52
N ALA A 182 14.71 -1.09 -8.43
CA ALA A 182 15.59 -0.04 -8.98
C ALA A 182 15.43 0.17 -10.49
N ILE A 183 15.17 -0.88 -11.27
CA ILE A 183 14.87 -0.78 -12.71
C ILE A 183 13.52 -0.11 -12.96
N ALA A 184 12.53 -0.30 -12.08
CA ALA A 184 11.19 0.23 -12.25
C ALA A 184 11.05 1.74 -12.01
N ARG A 185 12.10 2.43 -11.54
CA ARG A 185 12.08 3.87 -11.21
C ARG A 185 11.60 4.74 -12.37
N ASP A 186 12.11 4.50 -13.57
CA ASP A 186 11.76 5.29 -14.75
C ASP A 186 10.30 5.08 -15.18
N ALA A 187 9.77 3.87 -14.97
CA ALA A 187 8.37 3.57 -15.24
C ALA A 187 7.44 4.21 -14.20
N LEU A 188 7.84 4.21 -12.92
CA LEU A 188 7.09 4.88 -11.86
C LEU A 188 7.12 6.41 -12.04
N GLU A 189 8.24 6.99 -12.48
CA GLU A 189 8.33 8.41 -12.80
C GLU A 189 7.34 8.78 -13.91
N LYS A 190 7.33 8.03 -15.02
CA LYS A 190 6.37 8.22 -16.11
C LYS A 190 4.93 8.09 -15.63
N THR A 191 4.64 7.08 -14.79
CA THR A 191 3.31 6.88 -14.20
C THR A 191 2.87 8.10 -13.39
N LEU A 192 3.72 8.60 -12.49
CA LEU A 192 3.40 9.78 -11.66
C LEU A 192 3.16 11.02 -12.52
N VAL A 193 3.94 11.21 -13.59
CA VAL A 193 3.73 12.28 -14.57
C VAL A 193 2.40 12.12 -15.31
N GLU A 194 2.06 10.91 -15.74
CA GLU A 194 0.79 10.61 -16.43
C GLU A 194 -0.41 10.89 -15.54
N LEU A 195 -0.37 10.44 -14.27
CA LEU A 195 -1.42 10.71 -13.29
C LEU A 195 -1.54 12.21 -13.00
N ALA A 196 -0.43 12.92 -12.82
CA ALA A 196 -0.45 14.38 -12.62
C ALA A 196 -0.98 15.16 -13.84
N ASN A 197 -0.96 14.55 -15.02
CA ASN A 197 -1.51 15.11 -16.26
C ASN A 197 -2.93 14.62 -16.59
N SER A 198 -3.52 13.75 -15.76
CA SER A 198 -4.89 13.28 -15.89
C SER A 198 -5.89 14.35 -15.43
N ASP A 199 -7.18 14.01 -15.47
CA ASP A 199 -8.26 14.88 -14.98
C ASP A 199 -8.44 14.78 -13.45
N ALA A 200 -7.51 14.10 -12.75
CA ALA A 200 -7.52 14.00 -11.30
C ALA A 200 -7.26 15.36 -10.67
N ASP A 201 -8.07 15.74 -9.69
CA ASP A 201 -7.85 16.90 -8.84
C ASP A 201 -6.68 16.61 -7.90
N GLU A 202 -6.64 15.40 -7.34
CA GLU A 202 -5.69 14.96 -6.32
C GLU A 202 -5.17 13.53 -6.53
N ILE A 203 -4.00 13.23 -5.97
CA ILE A 203 -3.33 11.92 -6.02
C ILE A 203 -2.87 11.55 -4.61
N SER A 204 -3.40 10.45 -4.07
CA SER A 204 -2.89 9.80 -2.86
C SER A 204 -2.02 8.60 -3.24
N ILE A 205 -0.88 8.45 -2.58
CA ILE A 205 0.08 7.36 -2.84
C ILE A 205 0.23 6.51 -1.58
N LEU A 206 0.10 5.19 -1.71
CA LEU A 206 0.49 4.24 -0.67
C LEU A 206 1.56 3.28 -1.22
N ALA A 207 2.74 3.30 -0.61
CA ALA A 207 3.82 2.39 -0.93
C ALA A 207 4.07 1.42 0.23
N HIS A 208 4.16 0.13 -0.05
CA HIS A 208 4.38 -0.91 0.96
C HIS A 208 5.80 -1.46 0.89
N SER A 209 6.44 -1.68 2.05
CA SER A 209 7.71 -2.41 2.16
C SER A 209 8.79 -1.83 1.22
N MET A 210 9.42 -2.68 0.40
CA MET A 210 10.41 -2.31 -0.61
C MET A 210 9.85 -1.38 -1.71
N GLY A 211 8.52 -1.28 -1.86
CA GLY A 211 7.88 -0.26 -2.69
C GLY A 211 8.21 1.17 -2.23
N ASN A 212 8.54 1.36 -0.95
CA ASN A 212 9.01 2.63 -0.41
C ASN A 212 10.42 3.00 -0.90
N TYR A 213 11.32 2.02 -0.97
CA TYR A 213 12.63 2.21 -1.61
C TYR A 213 12.46 2.68 -3.05
N LEU A 214 11.61 1.99 -3.83
CA LEU A 214 11.29 2.35 -5.20
C LEU A 214 10.72 3.77 -5.31
N LEU A 215 9.70 4.10 -4.52
CA LEU A 215 9.07 5.43 -4.54
C LEU A 215 10.10 6.53 -4.22
N MET A 216 10.86 6.37 -3.14
CA MET A 216 11.80 7.39 -2.68
C MET A 216 12.96 7.59 -3.66
N GLU A 217 13.50 6.52 -4.22
CA GLU A 217 14.50 6.61 -5.30
C GLU A 217 13.94 7.32 -6.54
N THR A 218 12.69 7.02 -6.90
CA THR A 218 12.01 7.63 -8.04
C THR A 218 11.82 9.14 -7.83
N ILE A 219 11.30 9.55 -6.67
CA ILE A 219 11.16 10.98 -6.36
C ILE A 219 12.53 11.66 -6.32
N ARG A 220 13.57 11.00 -5.79
CA ARG A 220 14.94 11.56 -5.74
C ARG A 220 15.50 11.85 -7.13
N GLN A 221 15.31 10.96 -8.11
CA GLN A 221 15.91 11.12 -9.45
C GLN A 221 15.22 12.21 -10.29
N MET A 222 13.93 12.45 -10.05
CA MET A 222 13.13 13.39 -10.84
C MET A 222 13.74 14.80 -10.87
N PRO A 223 13.72 15.49 -12.01
CA PRO A 223 14.06 16.91 -12.08
C PRO A 223 13.17 17.76 -11.15
N PRO A 224 13.68 18.85 -10.54
CA PRO A 224 12.89 19.69 -9.63
C PRO A 224 11.58 20.22 -10.24
N SER A 225 11.57 20.56 -11.54
CA SER A 225 10.38 21.02 -12.25
C SER A 225 9.29 19.94 -12.36
N VAL A 226 9.68 18.69 -12.60
CA VAL A 226 8.78 17.54 -12.65
C VAL A 226 8.21 17.26 -11.27
N ARG A 227 9.06 17.24 -10.24
CA ARG A 227 8.62 17.06 -8.84
C ARG A 227 7.62 18.13 -8.43
N HIS A 228 7.91 19.40 -8.68
CA HIS A 228 7.02 20.49 -8.32
C HIS A 228 5.65 20.39 -9.02
N LYS A 229 5.61 19.92 -10.26
CA LYS A 229 4.35 19.68 -10.98
C LYS A 229 3.53 18.58 -10.33
N ILE A 230 4.15 17.44 -10.00
CA ILE A 230 3.49 16.31 -9.35
C ILE A 230 3.02 16.70 -7.95
N GLN A 231 3.87 17.38 -7.17
CA GLN A 231 3.62 17.79 -5.80
C GLN A 231 2.35 18.65 -5.64
N LYS A 232 1.99 19.45 -6.66
CA LYS A 232 0.72 20.22 -6.67
C LYS A 232 -0.54 19.36 -6.70
N LYS A 233 -0.43 18.11 -7.15
CA LYS A 233 -1.51 17.13 -7.21
C LYS A 233 -1.49 16.15 -6.04
N ILE A 234 -0.36 16.00 -5.34
CA ILE A 234 -0.25 15.05 -4.23
C ILE A 234 -1.17 15.50 -3.10
N HIS A 235 -2.04 14.61 -2.63
CA HIS A 235 -2.84 14.77 -1.41
C HIS A 235 -2.05 14.25 -0.21
N TYR A 236 -1.81 12.93 -0.16
CA TYR A 236 -0.97 12.28 0.84
C TYR A 236 0.03 11.29 0.22
N VAL A 237 1.14 11.06 0.92
CA VAL A 237 2.07 9.97 0.63
C VAL A 237 2.23 9.14 1.90
N VAL A 238 1.75 7.89 1.84
CA VAL A 238 1.77 6.92 2.92
C VAL A 238 2.87 5.89 2.66
N LEU A 239 3.83 5.83 3.57
CA LEU A 239 4.92 4.85 3.58
C LEU A 239 4.56 3.74 4.57
N ALA A 240 4.01 2.63 4.07
CA ALA A 240 3.54 1.52 4.87
C ALA A 240 4.63 0.47 5.11
N ALA A 241 4.96 0.21 6.38
CA ALA A 241 6.02 -0.70 6.80
C ALA A 241 7.31 -0.56 5.96
N PRO A 242 7.88 0.66 5.85
CA PRO A 242 8.87 0.96 4.83
C PRO A 242 10.18 0.19 4.99
N ASP A 243 10.47 -0.65 4.01
CA ASP A 243 11.76 -1.33 3.86
C ASP A 243 12.73 -0.47 3.05
N ILE A 244 13.18 0.60 3.69
CA ILE A 244 14.24 1.47 3.20
C ILE A 244 15.22 1.70 4.34
N ASP A 245 16.51 1.68 4.01
CA ASP A 245 17.58 2.06 4.92
C ASP A 245 17.37 3.49 5.44
N ILE A 246 17.47 3.68 6.76
CA ILE A 246 17.21 4.97 7.39
C ILE A 246 18.17 6.08 6.92
N ASP A 247 19.43 5.76 6.67
CA ASP A 247 20.42 6.73 6.20
C ASP A 247 20.21 7.08 4.73
N LEU A 248 19.77 6.09 3.93
CA LEU A 248 19.32 6.33 2.57
C LEU A 248 18.10 7.25 2.53
N PHE A 249 17.10 7.01 3.39
CA PHE A 249 15.93 7.86 3.51
C PHE A 249 16.31 9.30 3.89
N LYS A 250 17.16 9.48 4.91
CA LYS A 250 17.70 10.80 5.29
C LYS A 250 18.45 11.47 4.14
N SER A 251 19.22 10.71 3.36
CA SER A 251 19.90 11.19 2.16
C SER A 251 18.93 11.65 1.07
N HIS A 252 17.79 10.98 0.93
CA HIS A 252 16.73 11.39 0.02
C HIS A 252 16.11 12.70 0.46
N LEU A 253 15.72 12.82 1.72
CA LEU A 253 15.15 14.06 2.26
C LEU A 253 16.10 15.27 2.08
N ARG A 254 17.41 15.10 2.33
CA ARG A 254 18.41 16.16 2.06
C ARG A 254 18.43 16.61 0.61
N ARG A 255 18.20 15.70 -0.35
CA ARG A 255 18.14 16.01 -1.78
C ARG A 255 16.80 16.65 -2.18
N LEU A 256 15.71 16.23 -1.55
CA LEU A 256 14.38 16.79 -1.81
C LEU A 256 14.24 18.22 -1.25
N GLY A 257 14.91 18.51 -0.14
CA GLY A 257 14.77 19.78 0.56
C GLY A 257 13.45 19.81 1.35
N LYS A 258 12.86 21.01 1.48
CA LYS A 258 11.56 21.16 2.13
C LYS A 258 10.47 20.50 1.28
N VAL A 259 9.76 19.54 1.86
CA VAL A 259 8.57 18.93 1.26
C VAL A 259 7.35 19.68 1.81
N ASP A 260 6.46 20.15 0.94
CA ASP A 260 5.31 20.97 1.36
C ASP A 260 4.25 20.14 2.11
N LYS A 261 4.21 18.82 1.86
CA LYS A 261 3.31 17.89 2.53
C LYS A 261 4.12 16.81 3.24
N PRO A 262 3.86 16.54 4.53
CA PRO A 262 4.57 15.51 5.28
C PRO A 262 4.29 14.11 4.72
N PHE A 263 5.28 13.22 4.82
CA PHE A 263 5.04 11.79 4.63
C PHE A 263 4.32 11.22 5.84
N VAL A 264 3.34 10.34 5.61
CA VAL A 264 2.74 9.52 6.67
C VAL A 264 3.51 8.21 6.72
N VAL A 265 4.18 7.91 7.82
CA VAL A 265 5.00 6.71 7.98
C VAL A 265 4.31 5.76 8.94
N ILE A 266 3.96 4.56 8.46
CA ILE A 266 3.37 3.52 9.28
C ILE A 266 4.47 2.55 9.71
N VAL A 267 4.67 2.43 11.02
CA VAL A 267 5.73 1.62 11.64
C VAL A 267 5.15 0.50 12.48
N SER A 268 5.92 -0.59 12.63
CA SER A 268 5.59 -1.69 13.54
C SER A 268 6.89 -2.24 14.13
N ALA A 269 7.11 -2.07 15.42
CA ALA A 269 8.35 -2.47 16.09
C ALA A 269 8.56 -4.00 16.09
N ASP A 270 7.48 -4.78 16.04
CA ASP A 270 7.49 -6.23 16.03
C ASP A 270 7.53 -6.85 14.62
N ASP A 271 7.69 -6.05 13.57
CA ASP A 271 7.74 -6.48 12.17
C ASP A 271 8.92 -7.44 11.92
N ARG A 272 8.61 -8.70 11.59
CA ARG A 272 9.61 -9.76 11.43
C ARG A 272 10.26 -9.71 10.05
N ALA A 273 9.57 -9.20 9.03
CA ALA A 273 10.12 -9.05 7.68
C ALA A 273 11.18 -7.94 7.66
N LEU A 274 10.94 -6.82 8.33
CA LEU A 274 11.92 -5.73 8.44
C LEU A 274 13.15 -6.14 9.24
N ARG A 275 13.00 -6.98 10.28
CA ARG A 275 14.16 -7.58 10.98
C ARG A 275 15.01 -8.44 10.07
N LEU A 276 14.40 -9.24 9.20
CA LEU A 276 15.12 -10.03 8.20
C LEU A 276 15.83 -9.11 7.20
N SER A 277 15.16 -8.08 6.71
CA SER A 277 15.74 -7.12 5.76
C SER A 277 16.94 -6.37 6.34
N ARG A 278 16.84 -5.94 7.61
CA ARG A 278 17.95 -5.39 8.40
C ARG A 278 19.14 -6.36 8.46
N ALA A 279 18.88 -7.64 8.77
CA ALA A 279 19.93 -8.65 8.83
C ALA A 279 20.62 -8.85 7.47
N LEU A 280 19.85 -8.88 6.37
CA LEU A 280 20.38 -8.98 5.00
C LEU A 280 21.18 -7.74 4.56
N SER A 281 21.02 -6.62 5.25
CA SER A 281 21.60 -5.32 4.88
C SER A 281 22.66 -4.83 5.86
N GLY A 282 23.35 -5.76 6.52
CA GLY A 282 24.49 -5.44 7.38
C GLY A 282 24.11 -4.85 8.73
N GLY A 283 22.85 -4.98 9.16
CA GLY A 283 22.40 -4.59 10.50
C GLY A 283 21.92 -3.14 10.62
N VAL A 284 21.83 -2.40 9.52
CA VAL A 284 21.29 -1.03 9.49
C VAL A 284 19.76 -1.07 9.61
N ASP A 285 19.21 -0.20 10.44
CA ASP A 285 17.77 -0.14 10.70
C ASP A 285 16.98 0.25 9.44
N ARG A 286 15.77 -0.32 9.36
CA ARG A 286 14.78 0.01 8.32
C ARG A 286 13.81 1.02 8.87
N LEU A 287 13.41 1.98 8.03
CA LEU A 287 12.50 3.06 8.41
C LEU A 287 11.24 2.54 9.13
N GLY A 288 10.66 1.43 8.67
CA GLY A 288 9.42 0.89 9.23
C GLY A 288 9.55 0.21 10.59
N ALA A 289 10.78 -0.06 11.04
CA ALA A 289 11.11 -0.63 12.34
C ALA A 289 12.08 0.28 13.12
N PHE A 290 12.23 1.54 12.69
CA PHE A 290 13.11 2.51 13.32
C PHE A 290 12.43 3.03 14.59
N SER A 291 13.14 2.99 15.72
CA SER A 291 12.56 3.21 17.05
C SER A 291 12.67 4.64 17.56
N ASP A 292 13.24 5.57 16.79
CA ASP A 292 13.38 6.99 17.18
C ASP A 292 12.33 7.84 16.44
N ASP A 293 11.12 7.86 16.99
CA ASP A 293 9.99 8.62 16.45
C ASP A 293 10.21 10.13 16.49
N GLU A 294 11.02 10.62 17.44
CA GLU A 294 11.36 12.03 17.55
C GLU A 294 12.22 12.47 16.36
N GLU A 295 13.17 11.64 15.95
CA GLU A 295 13.94 11.87 14.73
C GLU A 295 13.06 11.82 13.47
N LEU A 296 12.15 10.85 13.34
CA LEU A 296 11.21 10.79 12.21
C LEU A 296 10.33 12.05 12.12
N THR A 297 9.91 12.57 13.27
CA THR A 297 9.12 13.81 13.35
C THR A 297 9.96 15.03 12.95
N LYS A 298 11.21 15.11 13.40
CA LYS A 298 12.16 16.16 12.99
C LYS A 298 12.45 16.13 11.48
N LEU A 299 12.31 14.96 10.85
CA LEU A 299 12.41 14.78 9.41
C LEU A 299 11.14 15.18 8.64
N GLY A 300 10.10 15.67 9.33
CA GLY A 300 8.88 16.14 8.69
C GLY A 300 7.83 15.06 8.47
N ALA A 301 7.94 13.89 9.11
CA ALA A 301 6.98 12.80 8.97
C ALA A 301 5.88 12.84 10.04
N ILE A 302 4.68 12.37 9.68
CA ILE A 302 3.65 11.97 10.63
C ILE A 302 3.83 10.47 10.86
N VAL A 303 3.95 10.03 12.12
CA VAL A 303 4.21 8.61 12.45
C VAL A 303 2.96 7.95 13.02
N ILE A 304 2.55 6.85 12.40
CA ILE A 304 1.47 5.97 12.86
C ILE A 304 2.10 4.63 13.27
N ASP A 305 2.01 4.31 14.54
CA ASP A 305 2.49 3.04 15.09
C ASP A 305 1.33 2.04 15.22
N VAL A 306 1.51 0.90 14.56
CA VAL A 306 0.57 -0.22 14.52
C VAL A 306 1.08 -1.45 15.25
N THR A 307 2.12 -1.31 16.08
CA THR A 307 2.74 -2.43 16.83
C THR A 307 1.71 -3.23 17.62
N ASP A 308 0.76 -2.55 18.28
CA ASP A 308 -0.24 -3.19 19.13
C ASP A 308 -1.43 -3.78 18.35
N LEU A 309 -1.48 -3.65 17.02
CA LEU A 309 -2.50 -4.31 16.18
C LEU A 309 -2.19 -5.80 16.00
N GLU A 310 -3.25 -6.61 15.93
CA GLU A 310 -3.14 -8.02 15.57
C GLU A 310 -2.68 -8.16 14.12
N ALA A 311 -1.76 -9.09 13.88
CA ALA A 311 -1.24 -9.38 12.56
C ALA A 311 -1.95 -10.60 11.96
N GLU A 312 -2.42 -10.45 10.72
CA GLU A 312 -2.99 -11.55 9.94
C GLU A 312 -1.93 -12.43 9.27
N ASP A 313 -0.72 -11.88 9.08
CA ASP A 313 0.42 -12.60 8.53
C ASP A 313 1.46 -12.93 9.61
N SER A 314 2.12 -14.08 9.49
CA SER A 314 3.12 -14.55 10.46
C SER A 314 4.38 -13.67 10.54
N ALA A 315 4.58 -12.76 9.57
CA ALA A 315 5.69 -11.82 9.54
C ALA A 315 5.34 -10.45 10.16
N HIS A 316 4.08 -10.23 10.54
CA HIS A 316 3.57 -8.97 11.09
C HIS A 316 3.80 -7.77 10.16
N HIS A 317 3.88 -8.00 8.84
CA HIS A 317 4.30 -7.02 7.85
C HIS A 317 3.13 -6.38 7.08
N SER A 318 1.91 -6.87 7.30
CA SER A 318 0.69 -6.43 6.61
C SER A 318 -0.32 -5.74 7.52
N LYS A 319 0.03 -5.41 8.78
CA LYS A 319 -0.86 -4.73 9.74
C LYS A 319 -1.46 -3.43 9.18
N PHE A 320 -0.75 -2.74 8.28
CA PHE A 320 -1.23 -1.53 7.60
C PHE A 320 -2.54 -1.75 6.83
N ALA A 321 -2.84 -2.98 6.40
CA ALA A 321 -4.03 -3.29 5.61
C ALA A 321 -5.33 -3.04 6.39
N ILE A 322 -5.29 -3.23 7.71
CA ILE A 322 -6.43 -2.96 8.62
C ILE A 322 -6.75 -1.47 8.67
N LEU A 323 -5.76 -0.59 8.47
CA LEU A 323 -5.97 0.85 8.48
C LEU A 323 -6.88 1.34 7.34
N ALA A 324 -7.11 0.51 6.31
CA ALA A 324 -8.04 0.84 5.23
C ALA A 324 -9.44 1.13 5.78
N GLU A 325 -9.95 0.33 6.71
CA GLU A 325 -11.27 0.51 7.33
C GLU A 325 -11.42 1.89 8.00
N PHE A 326 -10.32 2.47 8.48
CA PHE A 326 -10.28 3.76 9.17
C PHE A 326 -9.82 4.92 8.28
N ALA A 327 -9.68 4.69 6.96
CA ALA A 327 -9.17 5.69 6.04
C ALA A 327 -10.01 6.99 6.01
N PRO A 328 -11.37 6.97 5.99
CA PRO A 328 -12.16 8.20 6.02
C PRO A 328 -11.93 9.04 7.28
N GLU A 329 -11.73 8.39 8.42
CA GLU A 329 -11.45 9.07 9.68
C GLU A 329 -10.03 9.61 9.73
N LEU A 330 -9.04 8.84 9.27
CA LEU A 330 -7.65 9.30 9.14
C LEU A 330 -7.56 10.52 8.21
N GLN A 331 -8.25 10.48 7.06
CA GLN A 331 -8.34 11.62 6.13
C GLN A 331 -8.94 12.86 6.80
N ARG A 332 -10.03 12.72 7.55
CA ARG A 332 -10.61 13.83 8.33
C ARG A 332 -9.63 14.39 9.36
N ALA A 333 -8.90 13.52 10.06
CA ALA A 333 -7.91 13.94 11.04
C ALA A 333 -6.74 14.73 10.41
N PHE A 334 -6.27 14.28 9.24
CA PHE A 334 -5.27 15.00 8.46
C PHE A 334 -5.79 16.35 7.92
N ALA A 335 -7.00 16.38 7.35
CA ALA A 335 -7.58 17.58 6.75
C ALA A 335 -7.83 18.70 7.78
N ASN A 336 -8.24 18.34 8.99
CA ASN A 336 -8.53 19.30 10.06
C ASN A 336 -7.26 19.83 10.75
N GLY A 337 -6.06 19.41 10.34
CA GLY A 337 -4.81 19.78 11.00
C GLY A 337 -4.72 19.28 12.45
N SER A 338 -5.65 18.43 12.89
CA SER A 338 -5.72 17.90 14.25
C SER A 338 -4.47 17.10 14.60
N LEU A 339 -3.82 16.53 13.59
CA LEU A 339 -2.56 15.82 13.75
C LEU A 339 -1.37 16.79 13.79
N THR A 340 -1.43 17.93 13.10
CA THR A 340 -0.30 18.87 12.93
C THR A 340 -0.30 20.07 13.89
N SER A 341 -1.27 20.18 14.80
CA SER A 341 -1.47 21.37 15.64
C SER A 341 -0.64 21.33 16.93
N GLU A 342 0.15 22.38 17.19
CA GLU A 342 1.11 22.61 18.29
C GLU A 342 0.53 22.65 19.72
N SER A 343 -0.29 21.69 20.14
CA SER A 343 -0.84 21.66 21.50
C SER A 343 -0.23 20.58 22.39
N SER A 344 1.09 20.61 22.62
CA SER A 344 1.71 20.43 23.95
C SER A 344 3.24 20.32 23.89
N ILE A 345 3.91 21.42 24.22
CA ILE A 345 5.23 21.39 24.85
C ILE A 345 5.00 20.82 26.25
N ASP A 346 5.56 19.64 26.51
CA ASP A 346 5.76 18.97 27.81
C ASP A 346 5.07 17.59 27.92
N GLY A 347 5.92 16.57 28.10
CA GLY A 347 5.55 15.20 28.48
C GLY A 347 5.08 14.29 27.34
N THR A 348 5.72 13.14 27.22
CA THR A 348 5.29 11.96 26.46
C THR A 348 3.80 11.68 26.69
N ARG A 349 2.94 12.14 25.77
CA ARG A 349 1.53 11.76 25.78
C ARG A 349 1.37 10.46 25.00
N THR A 350 1.07 9.40 25.72
CA THR A 350 0.44 8.22 25.13
C THR A 350 -0.93 8.66 24.64
N PHE A 351 -1.09 8.83 23.32
CA PHE A 351 -2.32 9.29 22.65
C PHE A 351 -3.51 8.30 22.75
N GLY A 352 -3.55 7.45 23.79
CA GLY A 352 -4.74 6.66 24.14
C GLY A 352 -5.91 7.50 24.69
N GLY A 353 -5.70 8.80 24.96
CA GLY A 353 -6.74 9.70 25.47
C GLY A 353 -7.54 10.45 24.39
N ASP A 354 -6.93 10.79 23.26
CA ASP A 354 -7.54 11.72 22.27
C ASP A 354 -8.20 11.01 21.06
N LEU A 355 -7.99 9.70 20.92
CA LEU A 355 -8.94 8.85 20.19
C LEU A 355 -10.29 8.75 20.94
N GLY A 356 -10.34 9.10 22.23
CA GLY A 356 -11.59 9.20 23.00
C GLY A 356 -12.54 10.30 22.50
N THR A 357 -12.01 11.32 21.80
CA THR A 357 -12.79 12.37 21.13
C THR A 357 -12.99 12.14 19.64
N PHE A 358 -12.54 11.00 19.11
CA PHE A 358 -12.75 10.56 17.72
C PHE A 358 -14.21 10.12 17.44
N VAL A 359 -15.06 10.13 18.47
CA VAL A 359 -16.50 9.84 18.37
C VAL A 359 -17.23 11.07 17.82
N GLY A 360 -17.19 11.25 16.51
CA GLY A 360 -18.14 12.09 15.80
C GLY A 360 -19.50 11.39 15.70
N ASN A 361 -20.45 11.74 16.57
CA ASN A 361 -21.91 11.64 16.40
C ASN A 361 -22.53 10.32 15.87
N THR A 362 -22.00 9.16 16.23
CA THR A 362 -22.77 7.90 16.18
C THR A 362 -22.81 7.31 17.57
N ALA A 363 -24.01 7.31 18.16
CA ALA A 363 -24.30 6.64 19.42
C ALA A 363 -24.23 5.11 19.22
N GLN A 364 -23.03 4.54 19.12
CA GLN A 364 -22.76 3.11 19.28
C GLN A 364 -21.25 2.88 19.37
N ALA A 365 -20.81 2.39 20.54
CA ALA A 365 -19.49 1.86 20.89
C ALA A 365 -18.26 2.74 20.55
N ALA A 366 -17.68 3.35 21.58
CA ALA A 366 -16.31 3.85 21.52
C ALA A 366 -15.35 2.65 21.33
N VAL A 367 -14.96 2.38 20.09
CA VAL A 367 -13.89 1.43 19.77
C VAL A 367 -12.58 2.19 19.91
N THR A 368 -11.91 2.04 21.05
CA THR A 368 -10.53 2.51 21.21
C THR A 368 -9.64 1.62 20.35
N LEU A 369 -9.21 2.10 19.18
CA LEU A 369 -8.24 1.38 18.38
C LEU A 369 -6.87 1.46 19.07
N PRO A 370 -6.10 0.35 19.16
CA PRO A 370 -4.74 0.38 19.71
C PRO A 370 -3.74 0.94 18.69
N ILE A 371 -4.15 1.93 17.90
CA ILE A 371 -3.29 2.65 16.95
C ILE A 371 -2.76 3.88 17.67
N ARG A 372 -1.44 4.04 17.69
CA ARG A 372 -0.80 5.20 18.31
C ARG A 372 -0.34 6.13 17.20
N ILE A 373 -0.90 7.33 17.16
CA ILE A 373 -0.28 8.40 16.38
C ILE A 373 0.75 9.04 17.29
N ILE A 374 2.03 8.87 16.97
CA ILE A 374 3.11 9.19 17.90
C ILE A 374 3.44 10.68 17.86
N ALA A 375 3.42 11.29 16.66
CA ALA A 375 3.74 12.71 16.49
C ALA A 375 3.44 13.21 15.06
N ALA A 376 3.42 14.54 14.93
CA ALA A 376 3.41 15.25 13.65
C ALA A 376 4.43 16.39 13.67
N PRO A 377 4.91 16.85 12.51
CA PRO A 377 5.99 17.82 12.47
C PRO A 377 5.58 19.16 13.09
N VAL A 378 6.43 19.66 14.00
CA VAL A 378 6.34 21.02 14.54
C VAL A 378 6.68 22.00 13.43
N VAL A 379 5.70 22.75 12.95
CA VAL A 379 5.95 23.90 12.09
C VAL A 379 6.39 25.05 12.98
N LEU A 380 7.71 25.22 13.16
CA LEU A 380 8.23 26.45 13.74
C LEU A 380 7.79 27.61 12.86
N ALA A 381 6.80 28.37 13.31
CA ALA A 381 6.43 29.65 12.74
C ALA A 381 7.58 30.65 12.96
N THR A 382 8.66 30.57 12.18
CA THR A 382 9.60 31.68 12.06
C THR A 382 9.09 32.65 11.00
N GLY A 383 8.03 33.37 11.38
CA GLY A 383 7.81 34.70 10.86
C GLY A 383 8.95 35.59 11.33
N GLY A 384 9.76 36.05 10.39
CA GLY A 384 10.87 36.97 10.66
C GLY A 384 11.58 37.34 9.36
N SER A 385 11.06 38.36 8.70
CA SER A 385 11.70 39.03 7.56
C SER A 385 13.17 39.34 7.87
N LEU A 386 14.06 39.08 6.91
CA LEU A 386 15.08 40.01 6.40
C LEU A 386 15.55 39.53 5.03
#